data_AF-A0A1T4XIA0-F1
#
_entry.id   AF-A0A1T4XIA0-F1
#
_cell.length_a   1.000
_cell.length_b   1.000
_cell.length_c   1.000
_cell.angle_alpha   90.00
_cell.angle_beta   90.00
_cell.angle_gamma   90.00
#
_symmetry.space_group_name_H-M   'P 1'
#
loop_
_entity.id
_entity.type
_entity.pdbx_description
1 polymer ?
#
loop_
_entity_poly.entity_id
_entity_poly.type
_entity_poly.pdbx_seq_one_letter_code
_entity_poly.pdbx_strand_id
1 'polypeptide(L)'
;MKQPWLLTLALCLASGTAAAQQWEAKCTDGKNLHYLQTLNGEGYLYMTVNLPTNEKRVFPFARMRQTMFNGEAICGEIVNGLKTRTNKPVTQYCVNRVSKLIYMKYQDPLEQQPLVSGKFCDATVLQR
;
A
#
# COMPACT_ATOMS: atom_id res chain seq x y z
N MET A 1 -58.57 -18.05 13.76
CA MET A 1 -57.14 -18.43 13.81
C MET A 1 -56.42 -17.60 12.75
N LYS A 2 -55.59 -16.63 13.17
CA LYS A 2 -54.15 -16.48 12.85
C LYS A 2 -53.87 -16.55 11.33
N GLN A 3 -53.41 -15.52 10.63
CA GLN A 3 -52.13 -14.83 10.84
C GLN A 3 -52.16 -13.43 10.16
N PRO A 4 -51.97 -12.33 10.91
CA PRO A 4 -51.19 -11.21 10.38
C PRO A 4 -49.71 -11.64 10.37
N TRP A 5 -48.79 -10.81 9.88
CA TRP A 5 -47.30 -10.99 9.94
C TRP A 5 -46.63 -11.43 8.64
N LEU A 6 -46.92 -10.76 7.52
CA LEU A 6 -45.99 -10.70 6.38
C LEU A 6 -45.72 -9.23 6.00
N LEU A 7 -45.42 -8.42 7.02
CA LEU A 7 -44.93 -7.04 6.87
C LEU A 7 -43.76 -6.89 7.84
N THR A 8 -42.57 -7.37 7.44
CA THR A 8 -41.24 -6.91 7.94
C THR A 8 -40.16 -7.88 7.46
N LEU A 9 -39.78 -7.87 6.17
CA LEU A 9 -38.47 -8.40 5.76
C LEU A 9 -38.00 -7.83 4.41
N ALA A 10 -38.24 -6.54 4.17
CA ALA A 10 -37.82 -5.85 2.93
C ALA A 10 -36.86 -4.67 3.18
N LEU A 11 -36.28 -4.55 4.38
CA LEU A 11 -35.21 -3.59 4.65
C LEU A 11 -33.97 -4.36 5.08
N CYS A 12 -32.97 -4.41 4.20
CA CYS A 12 -31.51 -4.46 4.48
C CYS A 12 -30.73 -5.10 3.32
N LEU A 13 -30.91 -4.62 2.09
CA LEU A 13 -29.98 -4.91 0.99
C LEU A 13 -29.58 -3.61 0.27
N ALA A 14 -29.26 -2.58 1.05
CA ALA A 14 -28.34 -1.55 0.59
C ALA A 14 -26.95 -1.92 1.12
N SER A 15 -26.39 -3.02 0.61
CA SER A 15 -24.95 -3.29 0.70
C SER A 15 -24.24 -2.23 -0.13
N GLY A 16 -24.11 -1.03 0.44
CA GLY A 16 -23.21 -0.02 -0.08
C GLY A 16 -21.83 -0.66 -0.11
N THR A 17 -21.33 -0.96 -1.30
CA THR A 17 -19.91 -1.21 -1.50
C THR A 17 -19.22 0.07 -1.05
N ALA A 18 -18.78 0.13 0.21
CA ALA A 18 -17.87 1.18 0.65
C ALA A 18 -16.69 1.13 -0.31
N ALA A 19 -16.56 2.18 -1.13
CA ALA A 19 -15.49 2.26 -2.11
C ALA A 19 -14.18 2.05 -1.35
N ALA A 20 -13.46 0.98 -1.70
CA ALA A 20 -12.24 0.63 -0.99
C ALA A 20 -11.21 1.73 -1.24
N GLN A 21 -10.92 2.51 -0.21
CA GLN A 21 -10.03 3.67 -0.31
C GLN A 21 -8.66 3.23 -0.80
N GLN A 22 -8.17 3.88 -1.86
CA GLN A 22 -6.91 3.57 -2.51
C GLN A 22 -5.91 4.70 -2.33
N TRP A 23 -4.66 4.34 -2.05
CA TRP A 23 -3.53 5.24 -1.92
C TRP A 23 -2.57 5.00 -3.07
N GLU A 24 -2.26 6.06 -3.80
CA GLU A 24 -1.32 6.06 -4.91
C GLU A 24 -0.21 7.06 -4.61
N ALA A 25 1.04 6.66 -4.77
CA ALA A 25 2.18 7.57 -4.65
C ALA A 25 3.23 7.32 -5.71
N LYS A 26 3.64 8.37 -6.41
CA LYS A 26 4.66 8.30 -7.46
C LYS A 26 5.80 9.25 -7.16
N CYS A 27 7.01 8.73 -7.14
CA CYS A 27 8.20 9.53 -6.93
C CYS A 27 8.34 10.63 -8.00
N THR A 28 8.81 11.81 -7.58
CA THR A 28 9.01 13.00 -8.44
C THR A 28 10.45 13.45 -8.53
N ASP A 29 11.36 12.87 -7.74
CA ASP A 29 12.78 13.22 -7.65
C ASP A 29 13.69 12.35 -8.55
N GLY A 30 13.12 11.78 -9.61
CA GLY A 30 13.85 10.92 -10.55
C GLY A 30 13.98 9.46 -10.10
N LYS A 31 13.58 9.12 -8.88
CA LYS A 31 13.41 7.71 -8.49
C LYS A 31 12.19 7.15 -9.21
N ASN A 32 12.31 5.94 -9.76
CA ASN A 32 11.28 5.38 -10.65
C ASN A 32 10.23 4.52 -9.93
N LEU A 33 9.99 4.75 -8.64
CA LEU A 33 9.06 3.96 -7.85
C LEU A 33 7.65 4.56 -7.90
N HIS A 34 6.67 3.69 -8.07
CA HIS A 34 5.26 4.00 -7.95
C HIS A 34 4.61 2.97 -7.01
N TYR A 35 4.01 3.45 -5.93
CA TYR A 35 3.33 2.68 -4.91
C TYR A 35 1.82 2.80 -5.08
N LEU A 36 1.11 1.68 -5.04
CA LEU A 36 -0.35 1.64 -5.08
C LEU A 36 -0.85 0.67 -4.00
N GLN A 37 -1.77 1.10 -3.15
CA GLN A 37 -2.29 0.26 -2.07
C GLN A 37 -3.76 0.56 -1.81
N THR A 38 -4.59 -0.47 -1.93
CA THR A 38 -5.97 -0.43 -1.43
C THR A 38 -5.95 -0.71 0.07
N LEU A 39 -6.67 0.11 0.85
CA LEU A 39 -6.73 -0.03 2.30
C LEU A 39 -7.35 -1.39 2.67
N ASN A 40 -6.64 -2.16 3.50
CA ASN A 40 -6.98 -3.54 3.86
C ASN A 40 -7.12 -4.50 2.68
N GLY A 41 -6.63 -4.11 1.50
CA GLY A 41 -6.72 -4.88 0.26
C GLY A 41 -5.36 -5.14 -0.37
N GLU A 42 -5.37 -5.35 -1.68
CA GLU A 42 -4.17 -5.59 -2.45
C GLU A 42 -3.34 -4.32 -2.61
N GLY A 43 -2.02 -4.50 -2.68
CA GLY A 43 -1.10 -3.43 -3.06
C GLY A 43 -0.07 -3.92 -4.07
N TYR A 44 0.55 -2.96 -4.74
CA TYR A 44 1.53 -3.17 -5.78
C TYR A 44 2.59 -2.08 -5.76
N LEU A 45 3.84 -2.48 -6.00
CA LEU A 45 4.91 -1.59 -6.42
C LEU A 45 5.08 -1.72 -7.91
N TYR A 46 5.24 -0.59 -8.57
CA TYR A 46 5.58 -0.48 -9.97
C TYR A 46 6.91 0.25 -10.12
N MET A 47 7.64 -0.11 -11.15
CA MET A 47 8.85 0.60 -11.55
C MET A 47 8.69 1.14 -12.96
N THR A 48 9.09 2.39 -13.15
CA THR A 48 9.28 2.96 -14.50
C THR A 48 10.68 2.66 -14.99
N VAL A 49 10.83 2.05 -16.15
CA VAL A 49 12.13 1.77 -16.77
C VAL A 49 12.19 2.41 -18.14
N ASN A 50 13.39 2.87 -18.51
CA ASN A 50 13.69 3.31 -19.86
C ASN A 50 14.11 2.07 -20.65
N LEU A 51 13.42 1.80 -21.75
CA LEU A 51 13.81 0.76 -22.70
C LEU A 51 15.01 1.23 -23.54
N PRO A 52 15.73 0.32 -24.21
CA PRO A 52 16.81 0.69 -25.16
C PRO A 52 16.33 1.65 -26.27
N THR A 53 15.04 1.67 -26.58
CA THR A 53 14.39 2.58 -27.54
C THR A 53 14.12 3.98 -26.98
N ASN A 54 14.56 4.28 -25.75
CA ASN A 54 14.22 5.49 -24.97
C ASN A 54 12.73 5.64 -24.63
N GLU A 55 11.91 4.61 -24.85
CA GLU A 55 10.52 4.58 -24.39
C GLU A 55 10.46 4.32 -22.87
N LYS A 56 9.61 5.06 -22.15
CA LYS A 56 9.32 4.80 -20.73
C LYS A 56 8.18 3.80 -20.59
N ARG A 57 8.43 2.70 -19.89
CA ARG A 57 7.38 1.73 -19.54
C ARG A 57 7.28 1.51 -18.04
N VAL A 58 6.06 1.28 -17.58
CA VAL A 58 5.74 0.97 -16.18
C VAL A 58 5.50 -0.53 -16.06
N PHE A 59 6.23 -1.19 -15.18
CA PHE A 59 6.08 -2.62 -14.92
C PHE A 59 5.68 -2.87 -13.47
N PRO A 60 4.78 -3.82 -13.19
CA PRO A 60 4.59 -4.31 -11.84
C PRO A 60 5.89 -4.98 -11.38
N PHE A 61 6.44 -4.49 -10.27
CA PHE A 61 7.68 -4.98 -9.69
C PHE A 61 7.40 -5.99 -8.57
N ALA A 62 6.42 -5.70 -7.70
CA ALA A 62 6.09 -6.57 -6.58
C ALA A 62 4.64 -6.40 -6.13
N ARG A 63 4.04 -7.49 -5.64
CA ARG A 63 2.78 -7.41 -4.87
C ARG A 63 3.11 -7.04 -3.43
N MET A 64 2.29 -6.18 -2.85
CA MET A 64 2.44 -5.66 -1.51
C MET A 64 1.32 -6.14 -0.59
N ARG A 65 1.66 -6.32 0.68
CA ARG A 65 0.72 -6.54 1.77
C ARG A 65 0.80 -5.35 2.73
N GLN A 66 -0.34 -4.74 3.03
CA GLN A 66 -0.41 -3.66 4.02
C GLN A 66 0.07 -4.17 5.39
N THR A 67 0.94 -3.40 6.03
CA THR A 67 1.47 -3.68 7.38
C THR A 67 1.00 -2.67 8.42
N MET A 68 0.70 -1.43 8.00
CA MET A 68 0.25 -0.37 8.88
C MET A 68 -0.59 0.66 8.11
N PHE A 69 -1.57 1.24 8.79
CA PHE A 69 -2.27 2.44 8.37
C PHE A 69 -2.61 3.29 9.61
N ASN A 70 -2.43 4.61 9.53
CA ASN A 70 -2.74 5.52 10.64
C ASN A 70 -3.50 6.80 10.19
N GLY A 71 -4.06 6.82 8.98
CA GLY A 71 -4.78 7.98 8.43
C GLY A 71 -3.91 8.99 7.69
N GLU A 72 -2.65 9.15 8.08
CA GLU A 72 -1.69 10.01 7.38
C GLU A 72 -0.72 9.22 6.50
N ALA A 73 -0.47 7.99 6.88
CA ALA A 73 0.42 7.12 6.19
C ALA A 73 -0.09 5.68 6.10
N ILE A 74 0.36 5.02 5.05
CA ILE A 74 0.15 3.61 4.78
C ILE A 74 1.49 2.96 4.48
N CYS A 75 1.74 1.82 5.11
CA CYS A 75 2.93 1.01 4.88
C CYS A 75 2.54 -0.35 4.31
N GLY A 76 3.37 -0.89 3.44
CA GLY A 76 3.30 -2.26 3.00
C GLY A 76 4.66 -2.92 2.92
N GLU A 77 4.66 -4.24 3.01
CA GLU A 77 5.81 -5.09 2.73
C GLU A 77 5.59 -5.84 1.41
N ILE A 78 6.68 -6.27 0.77
CA ILE A 78 6.60 -7.16 -0.39
C ILE A 78 6.10 -8.53 0.08
N VAL A 79 5.09 -9.06 -0.62
CA VAL A 79 4.60 -10.43 -0.40
C VAL A 79 5.72 -11.42 -0.70
N ASN A 80 5.97 -12.37 0.21
CA ASN A 80 7.12 -13.28 0.18
C ASN A 80 8.49 -12.57 0.13
N GLY A 81 8.54 -11.30 0.55
CA GLY A 81 9.80 -10.58 0.74
C GLY A 81 10.61 -11.14 1.92
N LEU A 82 11.87 -10.71 2.01
CA LEU A 82 12.78 -11.16 3.05
C LEU A 82 12.23 -10.86 4.45
N LYS A 83 12.32 -11.87 5.31
CA LYS A 83 11.92 -11.80 6.71
C LYS A 83 13.14 -11.89 7.62
N THR A 84 13.02 -11.25 8.76
CA THR A 84 13.99 -11.34 9.85
C THR A 84 13.82 -12.64 10.63
N ARG A 85 14.73 -12.91 11.59
CA ARG A 85 14.65 -14.09 12.47
C ARG A 85 13.34 -14.18 13.29
N THR A 86 12.77 -13.05 13.72
CA THR A 86 11.46 -12.98 14.40
C THR A 86 10.29 -12.80 13.44
N ASN A 87 10.47 -13.14 12.16
CA ASN A 87 9.43 -13.12 11.13
C ASN A 87 8.81 -11.74 10.86
N LYS A 88 9.60 -10.67 11.00
CA LYS A 88 9.21 -9.31 10.61
C LYS A 88 9.71 -9.00 9.20
N PRO A 89 9.05 -8.10 8.44
CA PRO A 89 9.60 -7.63 7.17
C PRO A 89 10.96 -6.97 7.36
N VAL A 90 11.92 -7.35 6.53
CA VAL A 90 13.19 -6.62 6.38
C VAL A 90 12.97 -5.27 5.73
N THR A 91 12.04 -5.15 4.79
CA THR A 91 11.76 -3.90 4.08
C THR A 91 10.27 -3.60 4.05
N GLN A 92 9.93 -2.35 4.35
CA GLN A 92 8.61 -1.81 4.13
C GLN A 92 8.72 -0.49 3.37
N TYR A 93 7.82 -0.29 2.41
CA TYR A 93 7.61 0.99 1.77
C TYR A 93 6.39 1.64 2.36
N CYS A 94 6.48 2.92 2.63
CA CYS A 94 5.41 3.65 3.22
C CYS A 94 5.20 4.99 2.54
N VAL A 95 3.94 5.36 2.39
CA VAL A 95 3.51 6.61 1.78
C VAL A 95 2.97 7.50 2.88
N ASN A 96 3.43 8.75 2.96
CA ASN A 96 2.84 9.76 3.85
C ASN A 96 2.26 10.90 3.01
N ARG A 97 0.95 11.15 3.16
CA ARG A 97 0.27 12.20 2.37
C ARG A 97 0.63 13.61 2.81
N VAL A 98 0.92 13.81 4.10
CA VAL A 98 1.17 15.13 4.69
C VAL A 98 2.54 15.63 4.25
N SER A 99 3.56 14.80 4.37
CA SER A 99 4.92 15.14 3.95
C SER A 99 5.17 14.94 2.46
N LYS A 100 4.25 14.29 1.74
CA LYS A 100 4.38 13.99 0.30
C LYS A 100 5.65 13.19 -0.01
N LEU A 101 5.93 12.18 0.82
CA LEU A 101 7.12 11.34 0.72
C LEU A 101 6.73 9.86 0.60
N ILE A 102 7.57 9.11 -0.12
CA ILE A 102 7.73 7.68 0.12
C ILE A 102 8.94 7.51 1.03
N TYR A 103 8.78 6.77 2.12
CA TYR A 103 9.85 6.37 3.02
C TYR A 103 10.04 4.86 2.97
N MET A 104 11.28 4.44 3.17
CA MET A 104 11.64 3.03 3.28
C MET A 104 12.06 2.76 4.71
N LYS A 105 11.42 1.76 5.31
CA LYS A 105 11.83 1.20 6.59
C LYS A 105 12.66 -0.05 6.33
N TYR A 106 13.81 -0.16 6.98
CA TYR A 106 14.71 -1.28 6.87
C TYR A 106 15.01 -1.86 8.26
N GLN A 107 14.90 -3.18 8.38
CA GLN A 107 15.25 -3.96 9.55
C GLN A 107 16.33 -4.96 9.15
N ASP A 108 17.46 -4.98 9.87
CA ASP A 108 18.50 -5.97 9.62
C ASP A 108 17.94 -7.41 9.76
N PRO A 109 18.19 -8.33 8.79
CA PRO A 109 17.67 -9.69 8.84
C PRO A 109 18.05 -10.46 10.11
N LEU A 110 19.23 -10.16 10.68
CA LEU A 110 19.75 -10.79 11.90
C LEU A 110 19.30 -10.07 13.19
N GLU A 111 18.54 -8.97 13.06
CA GLU A 111 17.89 -8.23 14.16
C GLU A 111 18.84 -7.65 15.21
N GLN A 112 20.09 -7.41 14.84
CA GLN A 112 21.06 -6.80 15.76
C GLN A 112 20.86 -5.29 15.91
N GLN A 113 20.11 -4.65 15.00
CA GLN A 113 19.92 -3.21 14.94
C GLN A 113 18.44 -2.82 14.99
N PRO A 114 18.10 -1.60 15.48
CA PRO A 114 16.74 -1.11 15.45
C PRO A 114 16.24 -0.89 14.01
N LEU A 115 14.92 -0.86 13.85
CA LEU A 115 14.26 -0.50 12.59
C LEU A 115 14.66 0.93 12.19
N VAL A 116 15.33 1.07 11.06
CA VAL A 116 15.74 2.37 10.51
C VAL A 116 14.68 2.82 9.51
N SER A 117 14.31 4.10 9.54
CA SER A 117 13.39 4.72 8.58
C SER A 117 14.08 5.89 7.90
N GLY A 118 14.03 5.94 6.58
CA GLY A 118 14.62 7.02 5.79
C GLY A 118 13.72 7.46 4.65
N LYS A 119 13.84 8.72 4.23
CA LYS A 119 13.21 9.22 3.00
C LYS A 119 13.71 8.38 1.83
N PHE A 120 12.79 7.73 1.12
CA PHE A 120 13.10 7.09 -0.14
C PHE A 120 13.02 8.12 -1.26
N CYS A 121 11.89 8.80 -1.45
CA CYS A 121 11.75 9.83 -2.45
C CYS A 121 10.73 10.92 -2.08
N ASP A 122 10.84 12.10 -2.70
CA ASP A 122 9.70 13.01 -2.83
C ASP A 122 8.66 12.40 -3.77
N ALA A 123 7.38 12.57 -3.46
CA ALA A 123 6.31 11.95 -4.22
C ALA A 123 5.07 12.82 -4.36
N THR A 124 4.33 12.60 -5.44
CA THR A 124 2.90 12.91 -5.47
C THR A 124 2.17 11.83 -4.69
N VAL A 125 1.16 12.20 -3.89
CA VAL A 125 0.34 11.27 -3.13
C VAL A 125 -1.13 11.59 -3.37
N LEU A 126 -1.89 10.60 -3.83
CA LEU A 126 -3.32 10.70 -4.12
C LEU A 126 -4.07 9.65 -3.30
N GLN A 127 -5.22 10.07 -2.76
CA GLN A 127 -6.17 9.22 -2.06
C GLN A 127 -7.46 9.20 -2.89
N ARG A 128 -7.94 8.03 -3.30
CA ARG A 128 -9.13 7.84 -4.14
C ARG A 128 -10.13 6.91 -3.48
#